data_AF-A0A1C6G292-F1
#
_entry.id   AF-A0A1C6G292-F1
#
_cell.length_a   1.000
_cell.length_b   1.000
_cell.length_c   1.000
_cell.angle_alpha   90.00
_cell.angle_beta   90.00
_cell.angle_gamma   90.00
#
_symmetry.space_group_name_H-M   'P 1'
#
loop_
_entity.id
_entity.type
_entity.pdbx_description
1 polymer ?
#
loop_
_entity_poly.entity_id
_entity_poly.type
_entity_poly.pdbx_seq_one_letter_code
_entity_poly.pdbx_strand_id
1 'polypeptide(L)'
;MKLKKWGALLLALCMIFTMLPTVALAASGPDAEKEVIENDLIVQLPSLDKLVDTPAYDWLAVKAEPTWDDGTILDVVKVTQEFYDSTGEKMADTDTFQNNSRYTMKMTFQSFASYSGDYYYVLSGTNNVYVTVNGQRDSMDVTVGEDANGNPVITATYNFSIGTPQEVEPAKIELDTVYNISDQAGQYLYYLYQPPKDQTGNYIGYRLWVENASGQVKGSILGNHPTYYTTDSDPISFYVQPASDNARFELVKIKRIKNMELLSVPDSVIKDIQENGSAATLKGLEFKVTYTEGGTQTYLYDGEGIKWTPDGRSYSCFYDEETNEIEIYSFDDVDSLYTESFKVSEQAENKVNITEGLSEVTGDLSNTEYDTVEKIESKLTETILSNEGYSADNTVLYDIEFVTSEDGGETWIPVTAENFPAEGIEVTLPYPEGTNGTEYDFTVVHMFDEDVNGHKAGEVETPEVTESANGISFRLTGTSPVMLGYKPHTHSYGGWTDCKDGSNHQRTCSCGHVQKEAHVWDEGKVTKEAAKDAEGIKTYTCKTCGATRTESIPKLTSGTTPSTPGDSANPNTDTTSPKTGDSANIALWIIVMLVSAAGLSCTYFVRRKNKI
;
A
#
# COMPACT_ATOMS: atom_id res chain seq x y z
N MET A 1 61.21 48.00 -30.84
CA MET A 1 59.86 48.33 -31.36
C MET A 1 59.18 47.00 -31.70
N LYS A 2 58.03 46.56 -31.20
CA LYS A 2 56.98 47.15 -30.36
C LYS A 2 56.28 45.98 -29.62
N LEU A 3 55.97 46.25 -28.36
CA LEU A 3 54.88 45.76 -27.49
C LEU A 3 54.21 44.38 -27.69
N LYS A 4 54.04 43.72 -26.54
CA LYS A 4 52.91 42.87 -26.08
C LYS A 4 52.83 41.44 -26.61
N LYS A 5 53.55 40.54 -25.92
CA LYS A 5 53.18 39.12 -25.73
C LYS A 5 53.09 38.84 -24.24
N TRP A 6 51.95 39.11 -23.61
CA TRP A 6 51.46 38.52 -22.36
C TRP A 6 49.96 38.87 -22.28
N GLY A 7 49.11 37.99 -22.82
CA GLY A 7 47.66 38.21 -22.91
C GLY A 7 46.87 36.91 -22.79
N ALA A 8 47.44 35.91 -22.11
CA ALA A 8 46.79 34.63 -21.81
C ALA A 8 47.18 34.08 -20.43
N LEU A 9 47.66 34.94 -19.52
CA LEU A 9 47.90 34.62 -18.11
C LEU A 9 47.34 35.69 -17.16
N LEU A 10 46.40 36.51 -17.66
CA LEU A 10 45.75 37.61 -16.93
C LEU A 10 44.23 37.41 -16.74
N LEU A 11 43.73 36.19 -16.98
CA LEU A 11 42.34 35.79 -16.69
C LEU A 11 42.23 34.66 -15.66
N ALA A 12 43.37 34.19 -15.13
CA ALA A 12 43.43 33.18 -14.06
C ALA A 12 44.12 33.68 -12.77
N LEU A 13 44.36 35.00 -12.65
CA LEU A 13 44.89 35.63 -11.44
C LEU A 13 44.06 36.85 -10.97
N CYS A 14 42.79 36.91 -11.39
CA CYS A 14 41.81 37.93 -10.97
C CYS A 14 40.54 37.35 -10.32
N MET A 15 40.49 36.06 -10.01
CA MET A 15 39.36 35.43 -9.30
C MET A 15 39.78 34.51 -8.14
N ILE A 16 40.96 34.74 -7.57
CA ILE A 16 41.38 34.16 -6.29
C ILE A 16 42.14 35.24 -5.52
N PHE A 17 41.47 36.35 -5.16
CA PHE A 17 41.92 37.29 -4.10
C PHE A 17 40.81 38.29 -3.69
N THR A 18 39.55 37.88 -3.69
CA THR A 18 38.43 38.70 -3.19
C THR A 18 37.50 37.87 -2.33
N MET A 19 38.00 37.41 -1.18
CA MET A 19 37.26 37.15 0.08
C MET A 19 38.29 36.68 1.12
N LEU A 20 39.33 37.49 1.33
CA LEU A 20 39.89 37.56 2.67
C LEU A 20 38.93 38.44 3.46
N PRO A 21 38.64 38.12 4.74
CA PRO A 21 37.97 39.09 5.59
C PRO A 21 38.74 40.39 5.46
N THR A 22 38.05 41.50 5.25
CA THR A 22 38.56 42.79 5.72
C THR A 22 38.74 42.63 7.22
N VAL A 23 39.87 42.06 7.63
CA VAL A 23 40.49 42.36 8.90
C VAL A 23 40.78 43.83 8.74
N ALA A 24 39.91 44.67 9.29
CA ALA A 24 40.28 46.05 9.56
C ALA A 24 41.65 45.95 10.24
N LEU A 25 42.69 46.48 9.60
CA LEU A 25 43.88 46.85 10.32
C LEU A 25 43.36 47.72 11.47
N ALA A 26 43.40 47.17 12.68
CA ALA A 26 43.33 47.96 13.90
C ALA A 26 44.53 48.91 13.82
N ALA A 27 44.29 50.08 13.23
CA ALA A 27 45.10 51.23 13.50
C ALA A 27 45.03 51.41 15.02
N SER A 28 46.14 51.16 15.69
CA SER A 28 46.37 51.60 17.05
C SER A 28 46.30 53.14 17.05
N GLY A 29 45.07 53.66 17.10
CA GLY A 29 44.73 54.95 17.69
C GLY A 29 44.73 54.84 19.21
N PRO A 30 44.61 55.97 19.94
CA PRO A 30 45.02 56.09 21.34
C PRO A 30 44.28 55.09 22.23
N ASP A 31 44.80 54.84 23.42
CA ASP A 31 44.10 54.18 24.54
C ASP A 31 42.76 54.90 24.83
N ALA A 32 41.76 54.70 23.97
CA ALA A 32 40.44 55.29 24.08
C ALA A 32 39.73 54.54 25.20
N GLU A 33 39.38 55.29 26.24
CA GLU A 33 38.70 54.75 27.39
C GLU A 33 37.32 54.22 26.95
N LYS A 34 36.97 53.01 27.42
CA LYS A 34 35.67 52.40 27.15
C LYS A 34 34.65 53.06 28.06
N GLU A 35 33.64 53.68 27.48
CA GLU A 35 32.51 54.24 28.22
C GLU A 35 31.32 53.29 28.11
N VAL A 36 30.77 52.90 29.25
CA VAL A 36 29.69 51.92 29.32
C VAL A 36 28.35 52.64 29.32
N ILE A 37 27.51 52.32 28.34
CA ILE A 37 26.14 52.80 28.24
C ILE A 37 25.29 51.96 29.18
N GLU A 38 24.87 52.53 30.31
CA GLU A 38 23.97 51.89 31.29
C GLU A 38 22.50 52.37 31.16
N ASN A 39 22.24 53.27 30.22
CA ASN A 39 20.92 53.87 30.02
C ASN A 39 19.87 52.82 29.61
N ASP A 40 18.63 53.02 30.04
CA ASP A 40 17.50 52.22 29.60
C ASP A 40 17.18 52.54 28.14
N LEU A 41 16.91 51.51 27.34
CA LEU A 41 16.54 51.64 25.93
C LEU A 41 15.01 51.57 25.82
N ILE A 42 14.41 52.55 25.16
CA ILE A 42 12.95 52.66 25.06
C ILE A 42 12.53 52.72 23.60
N VAL A 43 11.70 51.77 23.20
CA VAL A 43 11.04 51.73 21.90
C VAL A 43 9.70 52.45 22.00
N GLN A 44 9.40 53.35 21.08
CA GLN A 44 8.14 54.09 21.05
C GLN A 44 7.26 53.58 19.91
N LEU A 45 6.14 52.98 20.26
CA LEU A 45 5.12 52.60 19.28
C LEU A 45 3.94 53.58 19.35
N PRO A 46 3.26 53.84 18.21
CA PRO A 46 1.97 54.53 18.23
C PRO A 46 0.93 53.68 18.97
N SER A 47 -0.30 54.22 19.08
CA SER A 47 -1.47 53.42 19.44
C SER A 47 -1.54 52.20 18.52
N LEU A 48 -1.68 50.98 19.08
CA LEU A 48 -1.58 49.73 18.31
C LEU A 48 -2.63 49.63 17.19
N ASP A 49 -3.79 50.24 17.36
CA ASP A 49 -4.84 50.39 16.35
C ASP A 49 -4.39 51.18 15.11
N LYS A 50 -3.39 52.06 15.24
CA LYS A 50 -2.82 52.82 14.12
C LYS A 50 -1.81 52.04 13.31
N LEU A 51 -1.41 50.84 13.77
CA LEU A 51 -0.54 49.96 13.03
C LEU A 51 -1.29 49.19 11.93
N VAL A 52 -2.62 49.05 12.04
CA VAL A 52 -3.45 48.33 11.06
C VAL A 52 -3.24 48.90 9.66
N ASP A 53 -3.03 48.01 8.68
CA ASP A 53 -2.77 48.31 7.27
C ASP A 53 -1.48 49.12 7.00
N THR A 54 -0.60 49.26 8.00
CA THR A 54 0.71 49.91 7.82
C THR A 54 1.83 48.87 7.67
N PRO A 55 2.81 49.12 6.78
CA PRO A 55 3.98 48.26 6.64
C PRO A 55 4.83 48.19 7.91
N ALA A 56 5.44 47.03 8.16
CA ALA A 56 6.26 46.78 9.35
C ALA A 56 7.51 47.70 9.46
N TYR A 57 8.11 48.12 8.34
CA TYR A 57 9.35 48.92 8.35
C TYR A 57 9.15 50.40 8.72
N ASP A 58 7.92 50.91 8.74
CA ASP A 58 7.63 52.33 8.97
C ASP A 58 7.79 52.76 10.46
N TRP A 59 8.05 51.83 11.39
CA TRP A 59 7.86 52.05 12.84
C TRP A 59 9.11 51.89 13.73
N LEU A 60 10.28 52.32 13.24
CA LEU A 60 11.50 52.38 14.06
C LEU A 60 11.62 53.72 14.81
N ALA A 61 11.19 53.75 16.07
CA ALA A 61 11.43 54.87 16.98
C ALA A 61 12.03 54.38 18.31
N VAL A 62 13.29 54.72 18.56
CA VAL A 62 14.02 54.35 19.78
C VAL A 62 14.54 55.61 20.45
N LYS A 63 14.52 55.64 21.77
CA LYS A 63 15.18 56.65 22.62
C LYS A 63 15.89 55.95 23.77
N ALA A 64 16.93 56.57 24.32
CA ALA A 64 17.56 56.10 25.55
C ALA A 64 17.22 57.05 26.71
N GLU A 65 16.98 56.50 27.90
CA GLU A 65 16.73 57.28 29.11
C GLU A 65 17.63 56.82 30.28
N PRO A 66 18.30 57.74 31.01
CA PRO A 66 18.32 59.18 30.76
C PRO A 66 18.98 59.52 29.42
N THR A 67 18.62 60.65 28.81
CA THR A 67 19.34 61.15 27.62
C THR A 67 20.63 61.80 28.08
N TRP A 68 21.76 61.54 27.42
CA TRP A 68 22.95 62.40 27.57
C TRP A 68 22.64 63.83 27.10
N ASP A 69 23.40 64.82 27.55
CA ASP A 69 23.12 66.26 27.42
C ASP A 69 22.84 66.75 25.98
N ASP A 70 23.23 65.97 24.96
CA ASP A 70 23.02 66.27 23.53
C ASP A 70 22.28 65.17 22.73
N GLY A 71 21.88 64.06 23.36
CA GLY A 71 21.15 62.96 22.70
C GLY A 71 21.99 62.00 21.83
N THR A 72 23.33 62.09 21.87
CA THR A 72 24.28 61.33 21.01
C THR A 72 24.25 59.81 21.10
N ILE A 73 23.65 59.22 22.13
CA ILE A 73 23.65 57.78 22.40
C ILE A 73 23.06 56.91 21.27
N LEU A 74 22.06 57.41 20.53
CA LEU A 74 21.45 56.63 19.44
C LEU A 74 22.32 56.59 18.18
N ASP A 75 23.19 57.59 18.00
CA ASP A 75 24.12 57.63 16.86
C ASP A 75 25.26 56.61 17.02
N VAL A 76 25.44 56.05 18.23
CA VAL A 76 26.47 55.06 18.57
C VAL A 76 25.91 53.65 18.79
N VAL A 77 24.60 53.43 18.63
CA VAL A 77 23.97 52.10 18.70
C VAL A 77 23.27 51.79 17.37
N LYS A 78 23.68 50.69 16.72
CA LYS A 78 22.93 50.09 15.61
C LYS A 78 21.71 49.37 16.15
N VAL A 79 20.54 49.72 15.60
CA VAL A 79 19.27 49.10 15.95
C VAL A 79 18.67 48.39 14.75
N THR A 80 18.16 47.18 14.96
CA THR A 80 17.29 46.49 14.01
C THR A 80 15.97 46.12 14.67
N GLN A 81 14.89 46.17 13.90
CA GLN A 81 13.55 45.79 14.31
C GLN A 81 13.02 44.72 13.37
N GLU A 82 12.41 43.70 13.95
CA GLU A 82 11.75 42.60 13.23
C GLU A 82 10.37 42.39 13.86
N PHE A 83 9.38 42.08 13.03
CA PHE A 83 8.05 41.67 13.50
C PHE A 83 7.78 40.24 13.07
N TYR A 84 7.07 39.51 13.92
CA TYR A 84 6.65 38.14 13.69
C TYR A 84 5.14 38.05 13.90
N ASP A 85 4.47 37.28 13.06
CA ASP A 85 3.04 37.06 13.17
C ASP A 85 2.68 36.04 14.27
N SER A 86 1.40 35.71 14.41
CA SER A 86 0.90 34.78 15.43
C SER A 86 1.40 33.35 15.28
N THR A 87 1.95 32.98 14.13
CA THR A 87 2.54 31.65 13.88
C THR A 87 4.03 31.62 14.25
N GLY A 88 4.64 32.78 14.48
CA GLY A 88 6.06 32.93 14.73
C GLY A 88 6.90 33.09 13.45
N GLU A 89 6.26 33.26 12.29
CA GLU A 89 6.95 33.58 11.05
C GLU A 89 7.32 35.07 10.98
N LYS A 90 8.50 35.37 10.45
CA LYS A 90 8.99 36.76 10.30
C LYS A 90 8.22 37.46 9.19
N MET A 91 7.61 38.59 9.51
CA MET A 91 6.94 39.45 8.55
C MET A 91 7.94 40.08 7.57
N ALA A 92 7.60 40.08 6.28
CA ALA A 92 8.33 40.81 5.25
C ALA A 92 8.07 42.32 5.37
N ASP A 93 8.97 43.14 4.82
CA ASP A 93 8.85 44.61 4.88
C ASP A 93 7.52 45.11 4.28
N THR A 94 6.97 44.42 3.28
CA THR A 94 5.70 44.78 2.64
C THR A 94 4.45 44.28 3.38
N ASP A 95 4.61 43.42 4.38
CA ASP A 95 3.48 42.87 5.12
C ASP A 95 2.88 43.94 6.04
N THR A 96 1.56 43.90 6.16
CA THR A 96 0.80 44.90 6.91
C THR A 96 0.16 44.26 8.14
N PHE A 97 0.13 45.01 9.24
CA PHE A 97 -0.55 44.54 10.44
C PHE A 97 -2.05 44.45 10.24
N GLN A 98 -2.66 43.42 10.81
CA GLN A 98 -4.08 43.14 10.73
C GLN A 98 -4.75 43.42 12.08
N ASN A 99 -6.02 43.84 12.03
CA ASN A 99 -6.82 44.01 13.23
C ASN A 99 -7.21 42.64 13.83
N ASN A 100 -7.36 42.56 15.15
CA ASN A 100 -7.65 41.33 15.90
C ASN A 100 -6.58 40.23 15.77
N SER A 101 -5.31 40.60 15.67
CA SER A 101 -4.17 39.68 15.51
C SER A 101 -3.11 39.87 16.59
N ARG A 102 -2.30 38.83 16.83
CA ARG A 102 -1.17 38.83 17.78
C ARG A 102 0.15 38.92 17.03
N TYR A 103 1.10 39.64 17.60
CA TYR A 103 2.42 39.87 17.00
C TYR A 103 3.52 39.85 18.06
N THR A 104 4.72 39.48 17.64
CA THR A 104 5.95 39.63 18.43
C THR A 104 6.85 40.64 17.74
N MET A 105 7.22 41.71 18.46
CA MET A 105 8.28 42.61 18.05
C MET A 105 9.60 42.14 18.65
N LYS A 106 10.65 42.09 17.83
CA LYS A 106 12.02 41.81 18.27
C LYS A 106 12.92 42.98 17.89
N MET A 107 13.65 43.46 18.88
CA MET A 107 14.60 44.56 18.76
C MET A 107 16.00 44.03 19.04
N THR A 108 16.96 44.43 18.23
CA THR A 108 18.37 44.12 18.46
C THR A 108 19.17 45.41 18.53
N PHE A 109 19.95 45.58 19.60
CA PHE A 109 20.80 46.73 19.85
C PHE A 109 22.25 46.27 19.88
N GLN A 110 23.09 46.92 19.09
CA GLN A 110 24.52 46.65 19.00
C GLN A 110 25.31 47.95 18.99
N SER A 111 26.41 48.03 19.74
CA SER A 111 27.26 49.24 19.74
C SER A 111 28.04 49.39 18.41
N PHE A 112 28.24 50.61 17.93
CA PHE A 112 29.06 50.87 16.74
C PHE A 112 30.54 50.61 17.00
N ALA A 113 31.25 50.13 15.98
CA ALA A 113 32.71 50.08 15.95
C ALA A 113 33.33 51.39 15.41
N SER A 114 32.82 52.56 15.82
CA SER A 114 33.32 53.86 15.37
C SER A 114 33.35 54.90 16.48
N TYR A 115 34.49 55.56 16.61
CA TYR A 115 34.79 56.59 17.60
C TYR A 115 33.86 57.80 17.49
N SER A 116 33.35 58.27 18.64
CA SER A 116 32.76 59.60 18.77
C SER A 116 33.59 60.38 19.80
N GLY A 117 34.36 61.36 19.34
CA GLY A 117 35.36 62.05 20.18
C GLY A 117 36.54 61.14 20.55
N ASP A 118 36.90 61.12 21.84
CA ASP A 118 38.04 60.36 22.40
C ASP A 118 37.65 58.99 23.01
N TYR A 119 36.37 58.61 22.97
CA TYR A 119 35.82 57.44 23.68
C TYR A 119 35.24 56.36 22.76
N TYR A 120 35.26 55.12 23.26
CA TYR A 120 34.58 53.97 22.66
C TYR A 120 33.37 53.58 23.51
N TYR A 121 32.17 53.78 23.00
CA TYR A 121 30.93 53.50 23.73
C TYR A 121 30.44 52.06 23.53
N VAL A 122 30.11 51.38 24.62
CA VAL A 122 29.66 49.98 24.61
C VAL A 122 28.45 49.80 25.53
N LEU A 123 27.45 49.05 25.09
CA LEU A 123 26.32 48.64 25.93
C LEU A 123 26.79 47.87 27.17
N SER A 124 26.15 48.08 28.32
CA SER A 124 26.52 47.41 29.57
C SER A 124 26.23 45.92 29.59
N GLY A 125 25.34 45.45 28.70
CA GLY A 125 24.79 44.09 28.76
C GLY A 125 23.79 43.89 29.90
N THR A 126 23.54 44.92 30.69
CA THR A 126 22.50 44.96 31.75
C THR A 126 21.44 46.02 31.48
N ASN A 127 21.48 46.66 30.30
CA ASN A 127 20.50 47.66 29.91
C ASN A 127 19.09 47.06 29.94
N ASN A 128 18.16 47.74 30.60
CA ASN A 128 16.76 47.37 30.49
C ASN A 128 16.21 47.88 29.16
N VAL A 129 15.32 47.10 28.56
CA VAL A 129 14.60 47.51 27.36
C VAL A 129 13.12 47.62 27.68
N TYR A 130 12.53 48.75 27.33
CA TYR A 130 11.12 49.02 27.49
C TYR A 130 10.48 49.36 26.16
N VAL A 131 9.20 49.08 26.05
CA VAL A 131 8.34 49.61 24.99
C VAL A 131 7.36 50.60 25.60
N THR A 132 7.10 51.69 24.89
CA THR A 132 6.09 52.68 25.26
C THR A 132 4.99 52.67 24.22
N VAL A 133 3.76 52.35 24.64
CA VAL A 133 2.54 52.38 23.82
C VAL A 133 1.56 53.33 24.49
N ASN A 134 1.08 54.35 23.78
CA ASN A 134 0.15 55.36 24.34
C ASN A 134 0.62 56.02 25.66
N GLY A 135 1.93 56.13 25.87
CA GLY A 135 2.51 56.69 27.10
C GLY A 135 2.60 55.71 28.27
N GLN A 136 2.06 54.49 28.15
CA GLN A 136 2.30 53.39 29.10
C GLN A 136 3.62 52.71 28.75
N ARG A 137 4.45 52.45 29.77
CA ARG A 137 5.75 51.79 29.65
C ARG A 137 5.66 50.36 30.14
N ASP A 138 6.01 49.41 29.29
CA ASP A 138 6.10 47.98 29.61
C ASP A 138 7.54 47.49 29.38
N SER A 139 7.98 46.52 30.19
CA SER A 139 9.30 45.88 30.05
C SER A 139 9.27 44.85 28.92
N MET A 140 10.37 44.72 28.18
CA MET A 140 10.57 43.69 27.16
C MET A 140 11.39 42.52 27.73
N ASP A 141 11.21 41.32 27.18
CA ASP A 141 12.02 40.15 27.54
C ASP A 141 13.40 40.28 26.89
N VAL A 142 14.46 40.41 27.70
CA VAL A 142 15.82 40.70 27.23
C VAL A 142 16.71 39.46 27.25
N THR A 143 17.46 39.27 26.17
CA THR A 143 18.56 38.30 26.06
C THR A 143 19.82 39.03 25.59
N VAL A 144 20.97 38.60 26.09
CA VAL A 144 22.26 39.26 25.85
C VAL A 144 23.21 38.26 25.23
N GLY A 145 23.69 38.57 24.02
CA GLY A 145 24.76 37.85 23.36
C GLY A 145 26.00 38.74 23.24
N GLU A 146 26.99 38.28 22.46
CA GLU A 146 28.21 39.01 22.17
C GLU A 146 28.45 39.09 20.66
N ASP A 147 29.02 40.20 20.19
CA ASP A 147 29.47 40.33 18.81
C ASP A 147 30.88 39.72 18.59
N ALA A 148 31.40 39.79 17.36
CA ALA A 148 32.70 39.24 17.01
C ALA A 148 33.89 39.84 17.79
N ASN A 149 33.69 40.97 18.47
CA ASN A 149 34.69 41.64 19.30
C ASN A 149 34.43 41.43 20.80
N GLY A 150 33.44 40.62 21.18
CA GLY A 150 33.06 40.35 22.57
C GLY A 150 32.23 41.47 23.21
N ASN A 151 31.66 42.40 22.42
CA ASN A 151 30.81 43.46 22.96
C ASN A 151 29.36 42.96 23.10
N PRO A 152 28.61 43.40 24.12
CA PRO A 152 27.22 42.99 24.31
C PRO A 152 26.31 43.35 23.13
N VAL A 153 25.50 42.38 22.71
CA VAL A 153 24.40 42.54 21.75
C VAL A 153 23.11 42.21 22.49
N ILE A 154 22.25 43.21 22.63
CA ILE A 154 21.01 43.08 23.42
C ILE A 154 19.87 42.80 22.45
N THR A 155 19.19 41.67 22.64
CA THR A 155 17.99 41.30 21.90
C THR A 155 16.80 41.32 22.84
N ALA A 156 15.77 42.11 22.52
CA ALA A 156 14.58 42.27 23.34
C ALA A 156 13.32 41.91 22.55
N THR A 157 12.42 41.12 23.15
CA THR A 157 11.14 40.74 22.54
C THR A 157 9.94 41.28 23.30
N TYR A 158 8.88 41.68 22.58
CA TYR A 158 7.62 42.13 23.16
C TYR A 158 6.45 41.58 22.37
N ASN A 159 5.53 40.92 23.08
CA ASN A 159 4.30 40.37 22.51
C ASN A 159 3.16 41.36 22.69
N PHE A 160 2.42 41.64 21.62
CA PHE A 160 1.28 42.55 21.67
C PHE A 160 0.12 42.06 20.79
N SER A 161 -1.03 42.70 20.95
CA SER A 161 -2.25 42.39 20.23
C SER A 161 -2.87 43.66 19.69
N ILE A 162 -3.30 43.63 18.43
CA ILE A 162 -4.06 44.73 17.82
C ILE A 162 -5.54 44.35 17.88
N GLY A 163 -6.39 45.25 18.36
CA GLY A 163 -7.81 44.94 18.60
C GLY A 163 -8.01 43.95 19.74
N THR A 164 -9.07 43.16 19.66
CA THR A 164 -9.34 42.08 20.60
C THR A 164 -9.29 40.78 19.81
N PRO A 165 -8.09 40.19 19.63
CA PRO A 165 -7.99 38.87 19.01
C PRO A 165 -8.97 37.95 19.73
N GLN A 166 -9.82 37.27 18.98
CA GLN A 166 -10.77 36.34 19.58
C GLN A 166 -9.93 35.25 20.26
N GLU A 167 -9.89 35.23 21.58
CA GLU A 167 -9.41 34.06 22.32
C GLU A 167 -10.39 32.94 22.02
N VAL A 168 -10.00 32.07 21.09
CA VAL A 168 -10.70 30.81 20.91
C VAL A 168 -10.30 29.98 22.12
N GLU A 169 -11.13 30.01 23.16
CA GLU A 169 -11.06 29.07 24.27
C GLU A 169 -10.90 27.66 23.68
N PRO A 170 -9.83 26.93 24.03
CA PRO A 170 -9.56 25.66 23.40
C PRO A 170 -10.72 24.70 23.68
N ALA A 171 -11.23 24.07 22.62
CA ALA A 171 -12.34 23.17 22.75
C ALA A 171 -11.91 21.96 23.60
N LYS A 172 -12.68 21.66 24.65
CA LYS A 172 -12.45 20.47 25.47
C LYS A 172 -12.83 19.23 24.68
N ILE A 173 -11.97 18.21 24.73
CA ILE A 173 -12.21 16.92 24.08
C ILE A 173 -12.31 15.78 25.10
N GLU A 174 -12.89 14.69 24.65
CA GLU A 174 -12.90 13.39 25.29
C GLU A 174 -11.84 12.50 24.62
N LEU A 175 -11.26 11.59 25.39
CA LEU A 175 -10.29 10.62 24.89
C LEU A 175 -11.00 9.57 24.02
N ASP A 176 -10.26 8.95 23.10
CA ASP A 176 -10.72 7.84 22.25
C ASP A 176 -12.00 8.21 21.45
N THR A 177 -12.10 9.50 21.08
CA THR A 177 -13.21 10.08 20.33
C THR A 177 -12.68 10.71 19.05
N VAL A 178 -13.25 10.33 17.92
CA VAL A 178 -12.90 10.88 16.60
C VAL A 178 -13.62 12.20 16.38
N TYR A 179 -12.84 13.26 16.16
CA TYR A 179 -13.34 14.60 15.85
C TYR A 179 -13.15 14.90 14.36
N ASN A 180 -14.26 15.08 13.65
CA ASN A 180 -14.25 15.56 12.26
C ASN A 180 -14.20 17.08 12.25
N ILE A 181 -13.29 17.64 11.46
CA ILE A 181 -13.09 19.08 11.32
C ILE A 181 -13.22 19.47 9.84
N SER A 182 -14.10 20.42 9.54
CA SER A 182 -14.39 20.88 8.18
C SER A 182 -13.78 22.24 7.90
N ASP A 183 -13.51 22.51 6.62
CA ASP A 183 -12.85 23.68 6.03
C ASP A 183 -12.86 24.97 6.88
N GLN A 184 -11.70 25.21 7.49
CA GLN A 184 -11.15 26.54 7.69
C GLN A 184 -9.70 26.47 7.19
N ALA A 185 -9.49 26.22 5.90
CA ALA A 185 -8.17 25.98 5.32
C ALA A 185 -7.14 27.00 5.83
N GLY A 186 -6.14 26.49 6.57
CA GLY A 186 -5.07 27.28 7.16
C GLY A 186 -5.30 27.76 8.61
N GLN A 187 -6.49 27.62 9.18
CA GLN A 187 -6.78 28.03 10.56
C GLN A 187 -6.28 26.99 11.57
N TYR A 188 -5.63 27.47 12.63
CA TYR A 188 -5.26 26.67 13.79
C TYR A 188 -6.47 26.48 14.71
N LEU A 189 -6.92 25.24 14.88
CA LEU A 189 -7.97 24.86 15.83
C LEU A 189 -7.33 24.36 17.12
N TYR A 190 -7.62 25.01 18.25
CA TYR A 190 -7.01 24.69 19.54
C TYR A 190 -7.91 23.79 20.39
N TYR A 191 -7.31 22.76 20.98
CA TYR A 191 -8.00 21.77 21.80
C TYR A 191 -7.29 21.56 23.13
N LEU A 192 -8.08 21.11 24.11
CA LEU A 192 -7.64 20.84 25.46
C LEU A 192 -8.14 19.49 25.93
N TYR A 193 -7.23 18.65 26.42
CA TYR A 193 -7.57 17.44 27.16
C TYR A 193 -7.04 17.52 28.59
N GLN A 194 -7.84 17.05 29.55
CA GLN A 194 -7.50 17.05 30.96
C GLN A 194 -7.26 15.61 31.44
N PRO A 195 -6.00 15.15 31.56
CA PRO A 195 -5.69 13.82 32.07
C PRO A 195 -6.23 13.60 33.48
N PRO A 196 -6.70 12.38 33.82
CA PRO A 196 -6.98 12.02 35.20
C PRO A 196 -5.69 12.09 36.04
N LYS A 197 -5.83 12.41 37.33
CA LYS A 197 -4.69 12.41 38.27
C LYS A 197 -4.19 10.99 38.48
N ASP A 198 -3.05 10.65 37.90
CA ASP A 198 -2.32 9.43 38.22
C ASP A 198 -1.52 9.65 39.51
N GLN A 199 -1.76 8.81 40.52
CA GLN A 199 -1.08 8.87 41.81
C GLN A 199 0.23 8.06 41.83
N THR A 200 0.55 7.35 40.74
CA THR A 200 1.71 6.45 40.68
C THR A 200 3.00 7.13 40.21
N GLY A 201 2.94 8.36 39.68
CA GLY A 201 4.11 9.12 39.23
C GLY A 201 4.79 8.57 37.97
N ASN A 202 4.13 7.64 37.27
CA ASN A 202 4.61 7.10 36.00
C ASN A 202 4.30 8.06 34.84
N TYR A 203 5.19 8.12 33.86
CA TYR A 203 4.89 8.81 32.59
C TYR A 203 3.73 8.11 31.88
N ILE A 204 2.68 8.88 31.56
CA ILE A 204 1.56 8.47 30.71
C ILE A 204 1.74 9.11 29.34
N GLY A 205 1.78 8.27 28.30
CA GLY A 205 1.84 8.70 26.91
C GLY A 205 0.45 8.90 26.30
N TYR A 206 0.30 9.94 25.49
CA TYR A 206 -0.87 10.23 24.66
C TYR A 206 -0.41 10.46 23.23
N ARG A 207 -1.15 9.91 22.27
CA ARG A 207 -0.86 10.06 20.84
C ARG A 207 -1.98 10.79 20.14
N LEU A 208 -1.62 11.82 19.38
CA LEU A 208 -2.53 12.56 18.51
C LEU A 208 -2.48 11.98 17.10
N TRP A 209 -3.52 11.23 16.74
CA TRP A 209 -3.74 10.79 15.37
C TRP A 209 -4.39 11.91 14.57
N VAL A 210 -3.86 12.18 13.38
CA VAL A 210 -4.38 13.18 12.45
C VAL A 210 -4.46 12.58 11.05
N GLU A 211 -5.54 12.87 10.34
CA GLU A 211 -5.71 12.52 8.93
C GLU A 211 -6.17 13.75 8.15
N ASN A 212 -5.56 13.97 6.98
CA ASN A 212 -5.77 15.15 6.14
C ASN A 212 -5.62 16.49 6.92
N ALA A 213 -4.77 16.50 7.95
CA ALA A 213 -4.50 17.64 8.81
C ALA A 213 -3.05 17.57 9.31
N SER A 214 -2.52 18.70 9.74
CA SER A 214 -1.32 18.75 10.57
C SER A 214 -1.71 19.01 12.03
N GLY A 215 -0.93 18.52 12.98
CA GLY A 215 -1.14 18.79 14.39
C GLY A 215 0.18 18.97 15.11
N GLN A 216 0.21 19.83 16.11
CA GLN A 216 1.32 19.86 17.06
C GLN A 216 0.82 20.01 18.48
N VAL A 217 1.57 19.40 19.38
CA VAL A 217 1.41 19.56 20.83
C VAL A 217 2.52 20.47 21.31
N LYS A 218 2.21 21.39 22.23
CA LYS A 218 3.21 22.27 22.80
C LYS A 218 4.30 21.44 23.51
N GLY A 219 5.52 21.43 22.97
CA GLY A 219 6.66 20.69 23.52
C GLY A 219 6.94 19.31 22.91
N SER A 220 6.23 18.88 21.85
CA SER A 220 6.51 17.62 21.13
C SER A 220 7.60 17.75 20.06
N ILE A 221 8.25 16.64 19.72
CA ILE A 221 9.20 16.52 18.59
C ILE A 221 8.39 16.49 17.27
N LEU A 222 8.96 17.06 16.20
CA LEU A 222 8.36 17.07 14.84
C LEU A 222 8.16 15.63 14.30
N GLY A 223 6.92 15.28 13.95
CA GLY A 223 6.55 13.99 13.34
C GLY A 223 5.08 14.00 12.89
N ASN A 224 4.66 13.01 12.09
CA ASN A 224 3.28 12.95 11.54
C ASN A 224 2.20 12.72 12.62
N HIS A 225 2.56 12.14 13.77
CA HIS A 225 1.65 11.89 14.90
C HIS A 225 2.31 12.28 16.23
N PRO A 226 2.08 13.51 16.72
CA PRO A 226 2.72 14.01 17.94
C PRO A 226 2.39 13.12 19.14
N THR A 227 3.43 12.71 19.87
CA THR A 227 3.29 11.96 21.12
C THR A 227 3.66 12.87 22.30
N TYR A 228 2.89 12.79 23.38
CA TYR A 228 3.04 13.59 24.58
C TYR A 228 3.11 12.70 25.82
N TYR A 229 4.12 12.92 26.66
CA TYR A 229 4.26 12.23 27.95
C TYR A 229 4.08 13.23 29.08
N THR A 230 3.28 12.87 30.07
CA THR A 230 3.12 13.65 31.30
C THR A 230 3.26 12.76 32.52
N THR A 231 3.86 13.30 33.58
CA THR A 231 3.87 12.74 34.95
C THR A 231 2.74 13.29 35.80
N ASP A 232 2.10 14.37 35.33
CA ASP A 232 1.17 15.18 36.09
C ASP A 232 -0.18 15.27 35.39
N SER A 233 -1.20 15.74 36.12
CA SER A 233 -2.52 16.04 35.56
C SER A 233 -2.56 17.40 34.86
N ASP A 234 -1.45 17.84 34.27
CA ASP A 234 -1.43 19.11 33.57
C ASP A 234 -2.24 19.01 32.27
N PRO A 235 -3.04 20.05 31.92
CA PRO A 235 -3.85 20.02 30.72
C PRO A 235 -2.97 19.89 29.46
N ILE A 236 -3.30 18.93 28.60
CA ILE A 236 -2.66 18.75 27.29
C ILE A 236 -3.30 19.75 26.32
N SER A 237 -2.53 20.75 25.91
CA SER A 237 -2.95 21.75 24.92
C SER A 237 -2.27 21.46 23.58
N PHE A 238 -3.07 21.37 22.52
CA PHE A 238 -2.58 21.11 21.17
C PHE A 238 -3.42 21.85 20.13
N TYR A 239 -2.88 21.97 18.92
CA TYR A 239 -3.62 22.50 17.78
C TYR A 239 -3.69 21.48 16.65
N VAL A 240 -4.74 21.59 15.83
CA VAL A 240 -4.91 20.85 14.58
C VAL A 240 -5.22 21.85 13.48
N GLN A 241 -4.53 21.76 12.35
CA GLN A 241 -4.74 22.56 11.15
C GLN A 241 -5.28 21.66 10.04
N PRO A 242 -6.55 21.80 9.63
CA PRO A 242 -7.11 21.00 8.56
C PRO A 242 -6.47 21.34 7.20
N ALA A 243 -6.15 20.32 6.42
CA ALA A 243 -5.67 20.46 5.05
C ALA A 243 -6.76 20.16 4.00
N SER A 244 -7.88 19.54 4.38
CA SER A 244 -9.06 19.33 3.53
C SER A 244 -10.34 19.16 4.35
N ASP A 245 -11.48 19.12 3.67
CA ASP A 245 -12.83 19.01 4.27
C ASP A 245 -13.10 17.69 5.00
N ASN A 246 -12.24 16.69 4.78
CA ASN A 246 -12.31 15.37 5.42
C ASN A 246 -11.20 15.22 6.48
N ALA A 247 -10.72 16.34 7.03
CA ALA A 247 -9.78 16.34 8.12
C ALA A 247 -10.43 15.79 9.39
N ARG A 248 -9.69 14.95 10.11
CA ARG A 248 -10.11 14.44 11.41
C ARG A 248 -8.91 14.18 12.30
N PHE A 249 -9.16 14.17 13.61
CA PHE A 249 -8.16 13.79 14.58
C PHE A 249 -8.78 12.98 15.73
N GLU A 250 -7.90 12.28 16.45
CA GLU A 250 -8.24 11.51 17.63
C GLU A 250 -7.07 11.56 18.60
N LEU A 251 -7.35 11.79 19.88
CA LEU A 251 -6.35 11.67 20.94
C LEU A 251 -6.59 10.36 21.67
N VAL A 252 -5.58 9.49 21.67
CA VAL A 252 -5.64 8.18 22.35
C VAL A 252 -4.56 8.08 23.41
N LYS A 253 -4.83 7.28 24.45
CA LYS A 253 -3.82 6.94 25.46
C LYS A 253 -2.94 5.81 24.95
N ILE A 254 -1.63 5.96 25.07
CA ILE A 254 -0.67 4.91 24.75
C ILE A 254 -0.74 3.82 25.81
N LYS A 255 -1.20 2.62 25.43
CA LYS A 255 -1.26 1.48 26.35
C LYS A 255 0.09 0.77 26.39
N ARG A 256 0.46 0.26 27.57
CA ARG A 256 1.69 -0.53 27.74
C ARG A 256 1.43 -1.99 27.41
N ILE A 257 2.26 -2.55 26.54
CA ILE A 257 2.18 -3.96 26.14
C ILE A 257 2.71 -4.82 27.30
N LYS A 258 1.96 -5.88 27.61
CA LYS A 258 2.36 -6.95 28.53
C LYS A 258 2.88 -8.16 27.75
N ASN A 259 2.22 -8.50 26.64
CA ASN A 259 2.55 -9.63 25.77
C ASN A 259 1.97 -9.40 24.36
N MET A 260 2.60 -9.99 23.34
CA MET A 260 2.01 -10.20 22.02
C MET A 260 1.96 -11.70 21.70
N GLU A 261 0.92 -12.13 21.01
CA GLU A 261 0.71 -13.53 20.64
C GLU A 261 0.29 -13.58 19.17
N LEU A 262 1.05 -14.29 18.35
CA LEU A 262 0.65 -14.60 16.98
C LEU A 262 -0.46 -15.65 17.01
N LEU A 263 -1.61 -15.38 16.39
CA LEU A 263 -2.76 -16.29 16.44
C LEU A 263 -2.59 -17.44 15.43
N SER A 264 -2.33 -17.11 14.17
CA SER A 264 -2.07 -18.08 13.10
C SER A 264 -1.27 -17.46 11.96
N VAL A 265 -0.53 -18.29 11.22
CA VAL A 265 0.09 -17.92 9.95
C VAL A 265 -0.76 -18.51 8.81
N PRO A 266 -1.53 -17.69 8.07
CA PRO A 266 -2.34 -18.21 6.95
C PRO A 266 -1.47 -18.81 5.84
N ASP A 267 -1.97 -19.82 5.12
CA ASP A 267 -1.30 -20.41 3.95
C ASP A 267 -0.86 -19.36 2.91
N SER A 268 -1.65 -18.29 2.75
CA SER A 268 -1.31 -17.19 1.87
C SER A 268 -0.04 -16.44 2.30
N VAL A 269 0.20 -16.33 3.60
CA VAL A 269 1.41 -15.70 4.16
C VAL A 269 2.60 -16.66 4.06
N ILE A 270 2.40 -17.95 4.31
CA ILE A 270 3.45 -18.97 4.12
C ILE A 270 3.93 -18.95 2.66
N LYS A 271 2.98 -18.94 1.72
CA LYS A 271 3.29 -18.83 0.30
C LYS A 271 4.02 -17.53 -0.05
N ASP A 272 3.61 -16.40 0.52
CA ASP A 272 4.28 -15.11 0.33
C ASP A 272 5.74 -15.16 0.84
N ILE A 273 5.98 -15.77 2.00
CA ILE A 273 7.33 -16.00 2.54
C ILE A 273 8.16 -16.91 1.62
N GLN A 274 7.58 -18.00 1.12
CA GLN A 274 8.29 -18.92 0.21
C GLN A 274 8.63 -18.27 -1.14
N GLU A 275 7.77 -17.39 -1.65
CA GLU A 275 7.97 -16.70 -2.93
C GLU A 275 8.92 -15.49 -2.81
N ASN A 276 8.83 -14.74 -1.70
CA ASN A 276 9.46 -13.41 -1.56
C ASN A 276 10.50 -13.31 -0.43
N GLY A 277 10.63 -14.32 0.43
CA GLY A 277 11.64 -14.33 1.50
C GLY A 277 11.49 -13.15 2.45
N SER A 278 12.59 -12.47 2.81
CA SER A 278 12.58 -11.25 3.65
C SER A 278 11.77 -10.09 3.06
N ALA A 279 11.42 -10.15 1.77
CA ALA A 279 10.57 -9.15 1.11
C ALA A 279 9.08 -9.51 1.15
N ALA A 280 8.69 -10.58 1.84
CA ALA A 280 7.29 -10.93 2.03
C ALA A 280 6.50 -9.78 2.68
N THR A 281 5.27 -9.57 2.20
CA THR A 281 4.37 -8.54 2.71
C THR A 281 3.75 -8.94 4.05
N LEU A 282 3.61 -10.24 4.31
CA LEU A 282 3.00 -10.80 5.51
C LEU A 282 1.53 -10.35 5.71
N LYS A 283 0.89 -9.90 4.63
CA LYS A 283 -0.48 -9.41 4.67
C LYS A 283 -1.44 -10.53 5.07
N GLY A 284 -2.29 -10.25 6.06
CA GLY A 284 -3.26 -11.19 6.58
C GLY A 284 -2.85 -11.87 7.89
N LEU A 285 -1.66 -11.58 8.42
CA LEU A 285 -1.29 -12.05 9.77
C LEU A 285 -2.22 -11.45 10.83
N GLU A 286 -2.66 -12.29 11.76
CA GLU A 286 -3.40 -11.86 12.94
C GLU A 286 -2.60 -12.07 14.21
N PHE A 287 -2.52 -11.04 15.04
CA PHE A 287 -1.86 -11.11 16.33
C PHE A 287 -2.68 -10.40 17.40
N LYS A 288 -2.53 -10.89 18.63
CA LYS A 288 -3.23 -10.41 19.80
C LYS A 288 -2.26 -9.73 20.75
N VAL A 289 -2.61 -8.54 21.18
CA VAL A 289 -1.84 -7.74 22.14
C VAL A 289 -2.56 -7.74 23.47
N THR A 290 -1.84 -8.06 24.54
CA THR A 290 -2.34 -7.97 25.92
C THR A 290 -1.69 -6.78 26.62
N TYR A 291 -2.48 -5.97 27.33
CA TYR A 291 -1.98 -4.76 27.98
C TYR A 291 -1.74 -4.94 29.49
N THR A 292 -0.79 -4.19 30.05
CA THR A 292 -0.49 -4.25 31.49
C THR A 292 -1.64 -3.74 32.35
N GLU A 293 -2.44 -2.81 31.82
CA GLU A 293 -3.59 -2.21 32.47
C GLU A 293 -4.85 -3.11 32.42
N GLY A 294 -4.74 -4.26 31.75
CA GLY A 294 -5.85 -5.18 31.48
C GLY A 294 -6.48 -4.98 30.09
N GLY A 295 -7.14 -6.02 29.60
CA GLY A 295 -7.73 -6.06 28.26
C GLY A 295 -6.76 -6.58 27.19
N THR A 296 -7.34 -6.93 26.04
CA THR A 296 -6.63 -7.46 24.87
C THR A 296 -7.22 -6.87 23.60
N GLN A 297 -6.39 -6.71 22.57
CA GLN A 297 -6.81 -6.27 21.24
C GLN A 297 -6.22 -7.20 20.19
N THR A 298 -7.01 -7.57 19.19
CA THR A 298 -6.53 -8.30 18.01
C THR A 298 -6.33 -7.32 16.86
N TYR A 299 -5.26 -7.52 16.11
CA TYR A 299 -4.89 -6.73 14.93
C TYR A 299 -4.71 -7.64 13.74
N LEU A 300 -5.18 -7.18 12.57
CA LEU A 300 -4.95 -7.78 11.27
C LEU A 300 -3.90 -6.94 10.53
N TYR A 301 -2.79 -7.56 10.15
CA TYR A 301 -1.70 -6.89 9.46
C TYR A 301 -2.01 -6.68 7.98
N ASP A 302 -1.86 -5.45 7.50
CA ASP A 302 -2.20 -5.04 6.14
C ASP A 302 -1.05 -5.18 5.12
N GLY A 303 0.16 -5.43 5.61
CA GLY A 303 1.39 -5.55 4.83
C GLY A 303 2.19 -4.25 4.67
N GLU A 304 1.67 -3.10 5.13
CA GLU A 304 2.33 -1.79 5.03
C GLU A 304 2.58 -1.14 6.40
N GLY A 305 2.03 -1.73 7.47
CA GLY A 305 2.17 -1.28 8.84
C GLY A 305 0.88 -0.68 9.38
N ILE A 306 0.50 -1.07 10.59
CA ILE A 306 -0.69 -0.56 11.25
C ILE A 306 -0.33 0.73 11.98
N LYS A 307 -0.78 1.86 11.44
CA LYS A 307 -0.40 3.20 11.91
C LYS A 307 -1.50 3.93 12.67
N TRP A 308 -2.70 3.41 12.78
CA TRP A 308 -3.79 4.07 13.51
C TRP A 308 -4.49 3.06 14.39
N THR A 309 -4.08 2.97 15.64
CA THR A 309 -4.59 1.97 16.59
C THR A 309 -5.25 2.60 17.81
N PRO A 310 -6.25 1.92 18.41
CA PRO A 310 -6.89 2.35 19.66
C PRO A 310 -5.98 2.33 20.89
N ASP A 311 -4.78 1.78 20.79
CA ASP A 311 -3.79 1.75 21.87
C ASP A 311 -2.65 2.76 21.70
N GLY A 312 -2.74 3.63 20.68
CA GLY A 312 -1.78 4.69 20.44
C GLY A 312 -0.41 4.23 20.00
N ARG A 313 -0.29 3.02 19.45
CA ARG A 313 0.97 2.43 18.95
C ARG A 313 0.94 2.26 17.44
N SER A 314 2.11 1.96 16.89
CA SER A 314 2.23 1.51 15.50
C SER A 314 2.82 0.11 15.47
N TYR A 315 2.38 -0.72 14.53
CA TYR A 315 2.85 -2.10 14.40
C TYR A 315 3.41 -2.38 13.01
N SER A 316 4.56 -3.05 12.96
CA SER A 316 5.13 -3.58 11.73
C SER A 316 5.54 -5.03 11.93
N CYS A 317 5.40 -5.85 10.90
CA CYS A 317 5.82 -7.24 10.90
C CYS A 317 6.91 -7.44 9.86
N PHE A 318 7.92 -8.24 10.18
CA PHE A 318 9.00 -8.60 9.26
C PHE A 318 9.27 -10.08 9.36
N TYR A 319 9.82 -10.65 8.29
CA TYR A 319 10.27 -12.04 8.27
C TYR A 319 11.81 -12.07 8.23
N ASP A 320 12.40 -12.74 9.22
CA ASP A 320 13.83 -13.00 9.30
C ASP A 320 14.13 -14.39 8.72
N GLU A 321 14.77 -14.40 7.54
CA GLU A 321 15.20 -15.61 6.86
C GLU A 321 16.28 -16.41 7.63
N GLU A 322 17.12 -15.74 8.42
CA GLU A 322 18.23 -16.40 9.12
C GLU A 322 17.72 -17.25 10.29
N THR A 323 16.69 -16.77 10.97
CA THR A 323 16.10 -17.41 12.16
C THR A 323 14.80 -18.14 11.85
N ASN A 324 14.22 -17.94 10.66
CA ASN A 324 12.90 -18.42 10.26
C ASN A 324 11.80 -17.92 11.20
N GLU A 325 11.83 -16.62 11.54
CA GLU A 325 10.93 -15.99 12.50
C GLU A 325 10.17 -14.81 11.87
N ILE A 326 8.88 -14.69 12.21
CA ILE A 326 8.13 -13.45 12.03
C ILE A 326 8.35 -12.59 13.27
N GLU A 327 8.87 -11.40 13.07
CA GLU A 327 9.11 -10.42 14.12
C GLU A 327 8.01 -9.35 14.09
N ILE A 328 7.30 -9.19 15.21
CA ILE A 328 6.29 -8.14 15.36
C ILE A 328 6.89 -7.03 16.20
N TYR A 329 6.97 -5.83 15.62
CA TYR A 329 7.50 -4.64 16.25
C TYR A 329 6.37 -3.69 16.63
N SER A 330 6.44 -3.16 17.83
CA SER A 330 5.61 -2.04 18.28
C SER A 330 6.47 -0.81 18.52
N PHE A 331 6.09 0.31 17.89
CA PHE A 331 6.79 1.58 17.97
C PHE A 331 5.96 2.64 18.72
N ASP A 332 6.62 3.37 19.64
CA ASP A 332 6.05 4.55 20.32
C ASP A 332 6.80 5.87 20.02
N ASP A 333 7.75 5.85 19.07
CA ASP A 333 8.64 6.95 18.63
C ASP A 333 9.62 7.52 19.68
N VAL A 334 9.66 7.02 20.92
CA VAL A 334 10.52 7.55 22.00
C VAL A 334 11.27 6.46 22.79
N ASP A 335 11.94 5.55 22.06
CA ASP A 335 12.88 4.54 22.58
C ASP A 335 12.30 3.30 23.30
N SER A 336 10.99 3.03 23.29
CA SER A 336 10.45 1.75 23.81
C SER A 336 9.95 0.81 22.71
N LEU A 337 10.90 0.24 21.98
CA LEU A 337 10.64 -0.86 21.06
C LEU A 337 10.22 -2.10 21.87
N TYR A 338 9.00 -2.58 21.63
CA TYR A 338 8.58 -3.91 22.08
C TYR A 338 8.55 -4.82 20.86
N THR A 339 9.31 -5.90 20.91
CA THR A 339 9.42 -6.89 19.84
C THR A 339 9.13 -8.26 20.41
N GLU A 340 8.36 -9.05 19.68
CA GLU A 340 8.23 -10.49 19.89
C GLU A 340 8.52 -11.17 18.56
N SER A 341 9.28 -12.27 18.62
CA SER A 341 9.64 -13.07 17.47
C SER A 341 8.94 -14.42 17.58
N PHE A 342 8.32 -14.84 16.49
CA PHE A 342 7.54 -16.06 16.40
C PHE A 342 8.12 -16.91 15.29
N LYS A 343 8.58 -18.13 15.61
CA LYS A 343 9.02 -19.06 14.56
C LYS A 343 7.90 -19.31 13.58
N VAL A 344 8.21 -19.17 12.29
CA VAL A 344 7.33 -19.63 11.21
C VAL A 344 7.11 -21.14 11.34
N SER A 345 8.02 -21.85 12.01
CA SER A 345 7.89 -23.24 12.43
C SER A 345 7.59 -23.40 13.93
N GLU A 346 6.36 -23.10 14.34
CA GLU A 346 5.58 -23.86 15.34
C GLU A 346 4.08 -23.86 14.97
N GLN A 347 3.76 -23.89 13.67
CA GLN A 347 2.45 -24.30 13.17
C GLN A 347 2.67 -25.30 12.05
N ALA A 348 2.70 -26.58 12.42
CA ALA A 348 2.10 -27.67 11.63
C ALA A 348 2.18 -27.49 10.10
N GLU A 349 3.27 -27.90 9.45
CA GLU A 349 3.16 -28.16 8.00
C GLU A 349 2.16 -29.30 7.83
N ASN A 350 1.11 -29.07 7.06
CA ASN A 350 0.04 -30.03 6.87
C ASN A 350 0.11 -30.63 5.47
N LYS A 351 -0.11 -31.94 5.38
CA LYS A 351 -0.13 -32.66 4.12
C LYS A 351 -1.19 -33.75 4.16
N VAL A 352 -1.80 -33.99 3.01
CA VAL A 352 -2.67 -35.15 2.79
C VAL A 352 -1.86 -36.25 2.11
N ASN A 353 -1.76 -37.40 2.76
CA ASN A 353 -1.24 -38.63 2.17
C ASN A 353 -2.41 -39.41 1.57
N ILE A 354 -2.24 -39.86 0.32
CA ILE A 354 -3.28 -40.56 -0.43
C ILE A 354 -2.68 -41.90 -0.89
N THR A 355 -3.29 -43.00 -0.47
CA THR A 355 -2.92 -44.36 -0.87
C THR A 355 -4.10 -45.05 -1.51
N GLU A 356 -3.88 -45.77 -2.61
CA GLU A 356 -4.94 -46.57 -3.24
C GLU A 356 -5.15 -47.89 -2.47
N GLY A 357 -6.42 -48.18 -2.15
CA GLY A 357 -6.84 -49.29 -1.31
C GLY A 357 -6.64 -49.03 0.18
N LEU A 358 -7.18 -49.94 1.00
CA LEU A 358 -6.94 -49.98 2.45
C LEU A 358 -6.05 -51.17 2.80
N SER A 359 -5.02 -50.94 3.61
CA SER A 359 -4.14 -52.02 4.08
C SER A 359 -4.68 -52.76 5.30
N GLU A 360 -5.49 -52.07 6.11
CA GLU A 360 -6.18 -52.56 7.29
C GLU A 360 -7.45 -51.74 7.56
N VAL A 361 -8.19 -52.11 8.60
CA VAL A 361 -9.38 -51.36 9.04
C VAL A 361 -8.91 -50.09 9.74
N THR A 362 -9.38 -48.93 9.28
CA THR A 362 -8.95 -47.62 9.79
C THR A 362 -9.72 -47.20 11.04
N GLY A 363 -9.05 -46.43 11.91
CA GLY A 363 -9.64 -45.82 13.10
C GLY A 363 -10.46 -46.76 14.00
N ASP A 364 -11.60 -46.24 14.45
CA ASP A 364 -12.56 -46.93 15.32
C ASP A 364 -13.55 -47.81 14.55
N LEU A 365 -13.42 -47.95 13.22
CA LEU A 365 -14.29 -48.84 12.43
C LEU A 365 -14.23 -50.29 12.88
N SER A 366 -13.10 -50.70 13.46
CA SER A 366 -12.93 -52.03 14.08
C SER A 366 -13.92 -52.32 15.22
N ASN A 367 -14.51 -51.27 15.82
CA ASN A 367 -15.52 -51.35 16.86
C ASN A 367 -16.97 -51.20 16.33
N THR A 368 -17.13 -51.09 15.01
CA THR A 368 -18.43 -50.90 14.34
C THR A 368 -18.86 -52.17 13.60
N GLU A 369 -19.94 -52.11 12.81
CA GLU A 369 -20.29 -53.21 11.90
C GLU A 369 -19.34 -53.35 10.70
N TYR A 370 -18.53 -52.31 10.42
CA TYR A 370 -17.55 -52.23 9.33
C TYR A 370 -16.14 -52.65 9.78
N ASP A 371 -16.05 -53.69 10.59
CA ASP A 371 -14.82 -54.22 11.21
C ASP A 371 -13.90 -55.02 10.26
N THR A 372 -14.15 -55.01 8.94
CA THR A 372 -13.25 -55.57 7.92
C THR A 372 -13.21 -54.67 6.68
N VAL A 373 -12.08 -54.70 5.95
CA VAL A 373 -11.91 -53.94 4.70
C VAL A 373 -12.99 -54.27 3.68
N GLU A 374 -13.38 -55.55 3.55
CA GLU A 374 -14.42 -55.96 2.59
C GLU A 374 -15.80 -55.36 2.93
N LYS A 375 -16.12 -55.20 4.22
CA LYS A 375 -17.38 -54.59 4.64
C LYS A 375 -17.41 -53.09 4.36
N ILE A 376 -16.30 -52.41 4.60
CA ILE A 376 -16.10 -51.00 4.27
C ILE A 376 -16.28 -50.80 2.75
N GLU A 377 -15.51 -51.54 1.95
CA GLU A 377 -15.55 -51.47 0.49
C GLU A 377 -16.95 -51.76 -0.05
N SER A 378 -17.61 -52.80 0.48
CA SER A 378 -18.98 -53.14 0.09
C SER A 378 -19.96 -52.02 0.40
N LYS A 379 -19.85 -51.37 1.57
CA LYS A 379 -20.77 -50.30 1.97
C LYS A 379 -20.60 -49.04 1.12
N LEU A 380 -19.35 -48.65 0.89
CA LEU A 380 -19.03 -47.50 0.05
C LEU A 380 -19.46 -47.76 -1.40
N THR A 381 -19.19 -48.95 -1.94
CA THR A 381 -19.63 -49.36 -3.27
C THR A 381 -21.16 -49.35 -3.40
N GLU A 382 -21.88 -49.90 -2.42
CA GLU A 382 -23.36 -49.84 -2.38
C GLU A 382 -23.85 -48.38 -2.46
N THR A 383 -23.20 -47.47 -1.74
CA THR A 383 -23.56 -46.06 -1.72
C THR A 383 -23.32 -45.40 -3.08
N ILE A 384 -22.18 -45.68 -3.73
CA ILE A 384 -21.91 -45.23 -5.11
C ILE A 384 -22.98 -45.74 -6.08
N LEU A 385 -23.31 -47.03 -6.01
CA LEU A 385 -24.28 -47.69 -6.87
C LEU A 385 -25.73 -47.22 -6.68
N SER A 386 -26.03 -46.56 -5.56
CA SER A 386 -27.33 -45.91 -5.35
C SER A 386 -27.54 -44.73 -6.31
N ASN A 387 -26.46 -44.17 -6.86
CA ASN A 387 -26.50 -43.14 -7.89
C ASN A 387 -26.69 -43.77 -9.29
N GLU A 388 -27.60 -43.19 -10.09
CA GLU A 388 -27.94 -43.72 -11.41
C GLU A 388 -26.72 -43.72 -12.36
N GLY A 389 -26.44 -44.87 -12.98
CA GLY A 389 -25.43 -45.03 -14.02
C GLY A 389 -24.01 -45.34 -13.53
N TYR A 390 -23.79 -45.50 -12.23
CA TYR A 390 -22.52 -45.97 -11.68
C TYR A 390 -22.45 -47.51 -11.62
N SER A 391 -21.23 -48.05 -11.63
CA SER A 391 -20.93 -49.48 -11.67
C SER A 391 -19.84 -49.83 -10.65
N ALA A 392 -19.88 -51.02 -10.08
CA ALA A 392 -18.86 -51.54 -9.16
C ALA A 392 -17.51 -51.77 -9.88
N ASP A 393 -17.52 -51.94 -11.21
CA ASP A 393 -16.29 -52.09 -11.98
C ASP A 393 -15.53 -50.76 -12.14
N ASN A 394 -16.19 -49.62 -11.85
CA ASN A 394 -15.66 -48.27 -12.01
C ASN A 394 -15.57 -47.55 -10.66
N THR A 395 -15.02 -48.23 -9.66
CA THR A 395 -14.76 -47.66 -8.34
C THR A 395 -13.31 -47.82 -7.95
N VAL A 396 -12.77 -46.86 -7.21
CA VAL A 396 -11.43 -46.91 -6.62
C VAL A 396 -11.51 -46.48 -5.17
N LEU A 397 -11.02 -47.33 -4.27
CA LEU A 397 -10.93 -47.06 -2.85
C LEU A 397 -9.61 -46.36 -2.53
N TYR A 398 -9.64 -45.37 -1.64
CA TYR A 398 -8.48 -44.63 -1.18
C TYR A 398 -8.44 -44.54 0.36
N ASP A 399 -7.22 -44.65 0.88
CA ASP A 399 -6.83 -44.26 2.22
C ASP A 399 -6.32 -42.82 2.19
N ILE A 400 -7.01 -41.93 2.88
CA ILE A 400 -6.72 -40.51 3.04
C ILE A 400 -6.28 -40.25 4.48
N GLU A 401 -4.98 -40.01 4.66
CA GLU A 401 -4.40 -39.67 5.96
C GLU A 401 -4.02 -38.18 5.96
N PHE A 402 -4.49 -37.44 6.96
CA PHE A 402 -4.08 -36.07 7.18
C PHE A 402 -2.94 -36.04 8.20
N VAL A 403 -1.78 -35.55 7.80
CA VAL A 403 -0.58 -35.50 8.64
C VAL A 403 -0.13 -34.07 8.86
N THR A 404 0.47 -33.85 10.03
CA THR A 404 1.07 -32.59 10.43
C THR A 404 2.53 -32.77 10.81
N SER A 405 3.34 -31.74 10.61
CA SER A 405 4.76 -31.71 10.97
C SER A 405 5.09 -30.47 11.78
N GLU A 406 5.67 -30.66 12.96
CA GLU A 406 6.09 -29.59 13.86
C GLU A 406 7.56 -29.18 13.66
N ASP A 407 8.32 -29.94 12.87
CA ASP A 407 9.76 -29.78 12.68
C ASP A 407 10.15 -29.36 11.24
N GLY A 408 9.20 -28.78 10.49
CA GLY A 408 9.44 -28.31 9.12
C GLY A 408 9.60 -29.44 8.11
N GLY A 409 8.85 -30.53 8.30
CA GLY A 409 8.72 -31.65 7.38
C GLY A 409 9.69 -32.81 7.59
N GLU A 410 10.50 -32.81 8.66
CA GLU A 410 11.39 -33.94 8.98
C GLU A 410 10.61 -35.14 9.54
N THR A 411 9.59 -34.89 10.37
CA THR A 411 8.67 -35.89 10.91
C THR A 411 7.22 -35.49 10.66
N TRP A 412 6.39 -36.49 10.35
CA TRP A 412 4.98 -36.33 10.03
C TRP A 412 4.15 -37.22 10.96
N ILE A 413 3.18 -36.62 11.65
CA ILE A 413 2.33 -37.26 12.64
C ILE A 413 0.88 -37.17 12.15
N PRO A 414 0.09 -38.25 12.20
CA PRO A 414 -1.32 -38.21 11.87
C PRO A 414 -2.09 -37.22 12.75
N VAL A 415 -2.95 -36.41 12.13
CA VAL A 415 -3.88 -35.52 12.83
C VAL A 415 -5.04 -36.35 13.37
N THR A 416 -5.32 -36.20 14.66
CA THR A 416 -6.41 -36.91 15.36
C THR A 416 -7.73 -36.16 15.24
N ALA A 417 -8.86 -36.83 15.49
CA ALA A 417 -10.19 -36.20 15.57
C ALA A 417 -10.25 -34.93 16.43
N GLU A 418 -9.50 -34.88 17.54
CA GLU A 418 -9.49 -33.74 18.47
C GLU A 418 -8.93 -32.46 17.82
N ASN A 419 -8.02 -32.62 16.86
CA ASN A 419 -7.31 -31.52 16.18
C ASN A 419 -7.73 -31.37 14.71
N PHE A 420 -8.71 -32.16 14.25
CA PHE A 420 -9.15 -32.09 12.87
C PHE A 420 -9.91 -30.76 12.62
N PRO A 421 -9.61 -30.03 11.53
CA PRO A 421 -10.26 -28.73 11.26
C PRO A 421 -11.78 -28.85 11.13
N ALA A 422 -12.53 -27.98 11.80
CA ALA A 422 -14.00 -28.03 11.80
C ALA A 422 -14.60 -27.68 10.43
N GLU A 423 -13.91 -26.82 9.67
CA GLU A 423 -14.22 -26.47 8.29
C GLU A 423 -13.78 -27.55 7.28
N GLY A 424 -13.07 -28.57 7.74
CA GLY A 424 -12.55 -29.66 6.92
C GLY A 424 -11.32 -29.30 6.08
N ILE A 425 -10.78 -30.32 5.42
CA ILE A 425 -9.61 -30.22 4.54
C ILE A 425 -10.04 -30.41 3.07
N GLU A 426 -9.33 -29.76 2.15
CA GLU A 426 -9.51 -30.00 0.72
C GLU A 426 -8.60 -31.15 0.27
N VAL A 427 -9.19 -32.13 -0.39
CA VAL A 427 -8.50 -33.30 -0.95
C VAL A 427 -8.67 -33.27 -2.47
N THR A 428 -7.59 -33.52 -3.20
CA THR A 428 -7.63 -33.64 -4.66
C THR A 428 -7.10 -35.01 -5.08
N LEU A 429 -7.98 -35.84 -5.63
CA LEU A 429 -7.61 -37.14 -6.19
C LEU A 429 -7.21 -37.00 -7.67
N PRO A 430 -6.24 -37.79 -8.14
CA PRO A 430 -5.96 -37.87 -9.57
C PRO A 430 -7.12 -38.55 -10.30
N TYR A 431 -7.24 -38.27 -11.61
CA TYR A 431 -8.18 -39.02 -12.45
C TYR A 431 -7.74 -40.49 -12.56
N PRO A 432 -8.67 -41.46 -12.40
CA PRO A 432 -8.41 -42.86 -12.73
C PRO A 432 -7.86 -43.03 -14.15
N GLU A 433 -7.04 -44.05 -14.37
CA GLU A 433 -6.37 -44.28 -15.64
C GLU A 433 -7.39 -44.33 -16.81
N GLY A 434 -7.15 -43.53 -17.85
CA GLY A 434 -8.02 -43.47 -19.02
C GLY A 434 -9.28 -42.61 -18.87
N THR A 435 -9.43 -41.90 -17.74
CA THR A 435 -10.55 -40.96 -17.49
C THR A 435 -10.09 -39.50 -17.53
N ASN A 436 -11.04 -38.57 -17.53
CA ASN A 436 -10.81 -37.12 -17.49
C ASN A 436 -12.08 -36.36 -17.06
N GLY A 437 -11.95 -35.11 -16.60
CA GLY A 437 -13.06 -34.25 -16.17
C GLY A 437 -13.95 -33.66 -17.28
N THR A 438 -13.92 -34.19 -18.50
CA THR A 438 -14.80 -33.72 -19.59
C THR A 438 -15.64 -34.83 -20.22
N GLU A 439 -15.15 -36.07 -20.18
CA GLU A 439 -15.79 -37.26 -20.74
C GLU A 439 -16.29 -38.22 -19.66
N TYR A 440 -16.08 -37.91 -18.38
CA TYR A 440 -16.52 -38.73 -17.24
C TYR A 440 -17.13 -37.85 -16.16
N ASP A 441 -18.15 -38.39 -15.47
CA ASP A 441 -18.72 -37.83 -14.25
C ASP A 441 -18.16 -38.58 -13.04
N PHE A 442 -17.82 -37.85 -11.98
CA PHE A 442 -17.24 -38.40 -10.75
C PHE A 442 -18.16 -38.20 -9.56
N THR A 443 -18.16 -39.17 -8.63
CA THR A 443 -18.82 -39.05 -7.34
C THR A 443 -17.90 -39.61 -6.27
N VAL A 444 -17.87 -38.95 -5.12
CA VAL A 444 -17.05 -39.34 -3.98
C VAL A 444 -17.96 -39.72 -2.83
N VAL A 445 -17.65 -40.84 -2.18
CA VAL A 445 -18.31 -41.26 -0.94
C VAL A 445 -17.24 -41.42 0.12
N HIS A 446 -17.45 -40.79 1.27
CA HIS A 446 -16.54 -40.80 2.40
C HIS A 446 -17.22 -41.49 3.59
N MET A 447 -16.50 -42.33 4.31
CA MET A 447 -16.93 -42.90 5.58
C MET A 447 -16.00 -42.37 6.68
N PHE A 448 -16.58 -41.89 7.78
CA PHE A 448 -15.80 -41.44 8.93
C PHE A 448 -15.25 -42.66 9.67
N ASP A 449 -13.95 -42.74 9.89
CA ASP A 449 -13.34 -43.84 10.66
C ASP A 449 -13.32 -43.63 12.17
N GLU A 450 -13.53 -42.40 12.64
CA GLU A 450 -13.60 -42.04 14.06
C GLU A 450 -14.71 -41.00 14.34
N ASP A 451 -14.92 -40.72 15.63
CA ASP A 451 -15.86 -39.69 16.06
C ASP A 451 -15.24 -38.28 15.90
N VAL A 452 -15.54 -37.58 14.81
CA VAL A 452 -14.94 -36.28 14.46
C VAL A 452 -15.97 -35.28 13.95
N ASN A 453 -15.82 -34.00 14.31
CA ASN A 453 -16.67 -32.89 13.82
C ASN A 453 -18.19 -33.11 13.92
N GLY A 454 -18.64 -33.91 14.91
CA GLY A 454 -20.05 -34.23 15.13
C GLY A 454 -20.56 -35.48 14.40
N HIS A 455 -19.71 -36.14 13.62
CA HIS A 455 -19.97 -37.42 12.95
C HIS A 455 -19.51 -38.60 13.81
N LYS A 456 -20.09 -39.77 13.54
CA LYS A 456 -19.74 -41.03 14.22
C LYS A 456 -18.99 -41.97 13.29
N ALA A 457 -18.10 -42.78 13.87
CA ALA A 457 -17.42 -43.84 13.14
C ALA A 457 -18.44 -44.74 12.40
N GLY A 458 -18.23 -44.93 11.10
CA GLY A 458 -19.09 -45.69 10.19
C GLY A 458 -20.23 -44.89 9.53
N GLU A 459 -20.44 -43.62 9.89
CA GLU A 459 -21.32 -42.73 9.13
C GLU A 459 -20.72 -42.46 7.74
N VAL A 460 -21.61 -42.28 6.75
CA VAL A 460 -21.22 -42.11 5.35
C VAL A 460 -21.79 -40.81 4.81
N GLU A 461 -20.98 -40.07 4.07
CA GLU A 461 -21.35 -38.86 3.37
C GLU A 461 -20.96 -38.90 1.89
N THR A 462 -21.49 -37.96 1.11
CA THR A 462 -21.22 -37.82 -0.32
C THR A 462 -20.83 -36.37 -0.59
N PRO A 463 -19.53 -36.02 -0.43
CA PRO A 463 -19.05 -34.66 -0.61
C PRO A 463 -19.30 -34.15 -2.05
N GLU A 464 -19.52 -32.84 -2.18
CA GLU A 464 -19.58 -32.21 -3.50
C GLU A 464 -18.21 -32.25 -4.17
N VAL A 465 -18.21 -32.62 -5.45
CA VAL A 465 -17.00 -32.78 -6.27
C VAL A 465 -16.84 -31.59 -7.21
N THR A 466 -15.62 -31.08 -7.29
CA THR A 466 -15.20 -30.09 -8.29
C THR A 466 -14.08 -30.65 -9.15
N GLU A 467 -14.29 -30.67 -10.46
CA GLU A 467 -13.31 -31.18 -11.44
C GLU A 467 -12.42 -30.04 -11.94
N SER A 468 -11.12 -30.29 -12.01
CA SER A 468 -10.13 -29.34 -12.52
C SER A 468 -9.07 -30.02 -13.38
N ALA A 469 -8.16 -29.22 -13.94
CA ALA A 469 -6.97 -29.76 -14.62
C ALA A 469 -6.07 -30.58 -13.69
N ASN A 470 -6.16 -30.37 -12.38
CA ASN A 470 -5.31 -31.02 -11.38
C ASN A 470 -5.93 -32.31 -10.81
N GLY A 471 -7.19 -32.60 -11.11
CA GLY A 471 -7.89 -33.77 -10.60
C GLY A 471 -9.30 -33.48 -10.11
N ILE A 472 -9.73 -34.29 -9.16
CA ILE A 472 -11.08 -34.36 -8.59
C ILE A 472 -10.98 -33.85 -7.16
N SER A 473 -11.44 -32.62 -6.91
CA SER A 473 -11.32 -31.94 -5.62
C SER A 473 -12.62 -32.03 -4.83
N PHE A 474 -12.53 -32.25 -3.53
CA PHE A 474 -13.66 -32.30 -2.59
C PHE A 474 -13.17 -31.96 -1.18
N ARG A 475 -14.10 -31.69 -0.27
CA ARG A 475 -13.81 -31.29 1.11
C ARG A 475 -14.27 -32.37 2.08
N LEU A 476 -13.42 -32.72 3.05
CA LEU A 476 -13.71 -33.71 4.08
C LEU A 476 -13.61 -33.10 5.47
N THR A 477 -14.52 -33.45 6.36
CA THR A 477 -14.50 -33.08 7.79
C THR A 477 -14.00 -34.21 8.70
N GLY A 478 -13.46 -35.26 8.10
CA GLY A 478 -12.78 -36.39 8.74
C GLY A 478 -11.88 -37.09 7.72
N THR A 479 -11.04 -38.00 8.18
CA THR A 479 -10.19 -38.84 7.31
C THR A 479 -10.86 -40.15 6.94
N SER A 480 -10.18 -40.92 6.10
CA SER A 480 -10.45 -42.29 5.63
C SER A 480 -11.68 -43.04 6.15
N PRO A 481 -12.27 -43.91 5.32
CA PRO A 481 -11.93 -44.20 3.92
C PRO A 481 -12.75 -43.42 2.89
N VAL A 482 -12.20 -43.27 1.68
CA VAL A 482 -12.86 -42.58 0.55
C VAL A 482 -12.99 -43.48 -0.68
N MET A 483 -14.18 -43.58 -1.24
CA MET A 483 -14.46 -44.28 -2.49
C MET A 483 -14.78 -43.28 -3.60
N LEU A 484 -14.03 -43.38 -4.69
CA LEU A 484 -14.30 -42.66 -5.93
C LEU A 484 -15.08 -43.57 -6.89
N GLY A 485 -16.23 -43.14 -7.35
CA GLY A 485 -16.98 -43.76 -8.45
C GLY A 485 -16.95 -42.90 -9.69
N TYR A 486 -16.88 -43.52 -10.87
CA TYR A 486 -16.89 -42.79 -12.14
C TYR A 486 -17.71 -43.47 -13.23
N LYS A 487 -18.25 -42.67 -14.15
CA LYS A 487 -18.99 -43.15 -15.32
C LYS A 487 -18.74 -42.26 -16.53
N PRO A 488 -18.87 -42.79 -17.76
CA PRO A 488 -18.82 -41.95 -18.95
C PRO A 488 -19.89 -40.84 -18.89
N HIS A 489 -19.46 -39.61 -19.14
CA HIS A 489 -20.32 -38.45 -19.22
C HIS A 489 -21.22 -38.57 -20.45
N THR A 490 -22.52 -38.35 -20.26
CA THR A 490 -23.48 -38.33 -21.37
C THR A 490 -23.79 -36.91 -21.78
N HIS A 491 -23.31 -36.51 -22.96
CA HIS A 491 -23.58 -35.16 -23.45
C HIS A 491 -25.03 -35.02 -23.92
N SER A 492 -25.73 -34.04 -23.35
CA SER A 492 -27.01 -33.56 -23.86
C SER A 492 -26.82 -32.19 -24.50
N TYR A 493 -26.77 -32.14 -25.83
CA TYR A 493 -26.56 -30.89 -26.56
C TYR A 493 -27.86 -30.21 -26.96
N GLY A 494 -27.88 -28.88 -26.87
CA GLY A 494 -28.93 -28.03 -27.44
C GLY A 494 -28.89 -27.94 -28.97
N GLY A 495 -29.68 -27.01 -29.52
CA GLY A 495 -29.70 -26.72 -30.96
C GLY A 495 -28.38 -26.16 -31.49
N TRP A 496 -28.10 -26.41 -32.76
CA TRP A 496 -26.92 -25.87 -33.46
C TRP A 496 -27.05 -24.36 -33.69
N THR A 497 -25.96 -23.64 -33.44
CA THR A 497 -25.83 -22.18 -33.60
C THR A 497 -24.62 -21.85 -34.46
N ASP A 498 -24.66 -20.74 -35.19
CA ASP A 498 -23.54 -20.31 -36.04
C ASP A 498 -22.34 -19.84 -35.21
N CYS A 499 -21.13 -20.36 -35.50
CA CYS A 499 -19.88 -19.90 -34.87
C CYS A 499 -19.48 -18.49 -35.33
N LYS A 500 -20.06 -17.99 -36.43
CA LYS A 500 -19.68 -16.74 -37.11
C LYS A 500 -18.22 -16.71 -37.60
N ASP A 501 -17.57 -17.87 -37.69
CA ASP A 501 -16.24 -18.04 -38.30
C ASP A 501 -16.33 -18.29 -39.83
N GLY A 502 -17.55 -18.37 -40.36
CA GLY A 502 -17.85 -18.61 -41.77
C GLY A 502 -17.71 -20.08 -42.20
N SER A 503 -17.34 -20.98 -41.30
CA SER A 503 -16.97 -22.37 -41.60
C SER A 503 -17.78 -23.39 -40.81
N ASN A 504 -18.11 -23.12 -39.55
CA ASN A 504 -18.68 -24.11 -38.63
C ASN A 504 -19.93 -23.60 -37.88
N HIS A 505 -20.76 -24.54 -37.45
CA HIS A 505 -21.73 -24.32 -36.37
C HIS A 505 -21.26 -25.02 -35.09
N GLN A 506 -21.82 -24.60 -33.96
CA GLN A 506 -21.55 -25.16 -32.66
C GLN A 506 -22.82 -25.43 -31.85
N ARG A 507 -22.71 -26.37 -30.92
CA ARG A 507 -23.68 -26.58 -29.84
C ARG A 507 -22.93 -26.86 -28.54
N THR A 508 -23.50 -26.43 -27.44
CA THR A 508 -22.86 -26.50 -26.12
C THR A 508 -23.69 -27.43 -25.24
N CYS A 509 -23.03 -28.33 -24.53
CA CYS A 509 -23.63 -29.13 -23.46
C CYS A 509 -23.66 -28.31 -22.17
N SER A 510 -24.55 -28.65 -21.22
CA SER A 510 -24.56 -28.02 -19.89
C SER A 510 -23.24 -28.18 -19.13
N CYS A 511 -22.44 -29.21 -19.45
CA CYS A 511 -21.09 -29.41 -18.91
C CYS A 511 -20.02 -28.48 -19.51
N GLY A 512 -20.39 -27.56 -20.40
CA GLY A 512 -19.45 -26.63 -21.03
C GLY A 512 -18.71 -27.18 -22.26
N HIS A 513 -18.80 -28.48 -22.55
CA HIS A 513 -18.25 -29.04 -23.79
C HIS A 513 -18.92 -28.41 -25.03
N VAL A 514 -18.10 -27.93 -25.97
CA VAL A 514 -18.55 -27.31 -27.23
C VAL A 514 -18.22 -28.22 -28.39
N GLN A 515 -19.26 -28.74 -29.04
CA GLN A 515 -19.11 -29.49 -30.28
C GLN A 515 -19.15 -28.54 -31.47
N LYS A 516 -18.20 -28.68 -32.41
CA LYS A 516 -18.17 -27.95 -33.68
C LYS A 516 -18.26 -28.88 -34.87
N GLU A 517 -19.05 -28.49 -35.86
CA GLU A 517 -19.18 -29.21 -37.13
C GLU A 517 -19.24 -28.20 -38.29
N ALA A 518 -18.73 -28.60 -39.45
CA ALA A 518 -18.70 -27.73 -40.64
C ALA A 518 -20.10 -27.48 -41.20
N HIS A 519 -20.32 -26.30 -41.76
CA HIS A 519 -21.60 -25.97 -42.38
C HIS A 519 -21.91 -26.88 -43.58
N VAL A 520 -23.14 -27.40 -43.61
CA VAL A 520 -23.72 -28.06 -44.79
C VAL A 520 -24.63 -27.07 -45.51
N TRP A 521 -24.08 -26.40 -46.53
CA TRP A 521 -24.79 -25.40 -47.32
C TRP A 521 -25.81 -26.03 -48.28
N ASP A 522 -26.89 -25.30 -48.58
CA ASP A 522 -27.80 -25.61 -49.68
C ASP A 522 -27.18 -25.31 -51.07
N GLU A 523 -27.95 -25.49 -52.14
CA GLU A 523 -27.50 -25.24 -53.52
C GLU A 523 -27.29 -23.74 -53.83
N GLY A 524 -27.67 -22.86 -52.88
CA GLY A 524 -27.66 -21.41 -53.00
C GLY A 524 -28.75 -20.88 -53.92
N LYS A 525 -29.36 -19.76 -53.53
CA LYS A 525 -30.40 -19.06 -54.27
C LYS A 525 -29.91 -17.68 -54.70
N VAL A 526 -30.19 -17.30 -55.95
CA VAL A 526 -29.97 -15.92 -56.39
C VAL A 526 -30.97 -15.02 -55.66
N THR A 527 -30.45 -14.13 -54.82
CA THR A 527 -31.24 -13.16 -54.04
C THR A 527 -31.20 -11.77 -54.65
N LYS A 528 -30.19 -11.50 -55.49
CA LYS A 528 -30.10 -10.30 -56.31
C LYS A 528 -29.56 -10.67 -57.68
N GLU A 529 -30.32 -10.36 -58.73
CA GLU A 529 -29.86 -10.56 -60.11
C GLU A 529 -28.69 -9.62 -60.44
N ALA A 530 -27.76 -10.09 -61.27
CA ALA A 530 -26.70 -9.25 -61.79
C ALA A 530 -27.25 -8.25 -62.82
N ALA A 531 -26.76 -7.02 -62.77
CA ALA A 531 -27.08 -5.95 -63.70
C ALA A 531 -25.82 -5.51 -64.47
N LYS A 532 -25.99 -4.60 -65.44
CA LYS A 532 -24.86 -4.03 -66.19
C LYS A 532 -23.96 -3.17 -65.30
N ASP A 533 -24.54 -2.52 -64.31
CA ASP A 533 -23.90 -1.56 -63.41
C ASP A 533 -23.73 -2.10 -61.97
N ALA A 534 -24.37 -3.21 -61.61
CA ALA A 534 -24.31 -3.82 -60.28
C ALA A 534 -24.10 -5.34 -60.32
N GLU A 535 -23.31 -5.86 -59.38
CA GLU A 535 -23.15 -7.30 -59.18
C GLU A 535 -24.43 -7.93 -58.61
N GLY A 536 -24.67 -9.19 -58.99
CA GLY A 536 -25.70 -10.02 -58.38
C GLY A 536 -25.20 -10.68 -57.10
N ILE A 537 -26.09 -11.32 -56.34
CA ILE A 537 -25.77 -11.99 -55.07
C ILE A 537 -26.45 -13.36 -55.07
N LYS A 538 -25.67 -14.41 -54.81
CA LYS A 538 -26.16 -15.75 -54.50
C LYS A 538 -25.99 -16.01 -53.01
N THR A 539 -27.08 -16.32 -52.32
CA THR A 539 -27.10 -16.60 -50.89
C THR A 539 -27.23 -18.10 -50.65
N TYR A 540 -26.34 -18.66 -49.84
CA TYR A 540 -26.39 -20.04 -49.37
C TYR A 540 -26.86 -20.09 -47.93
N THR A 541 -27.69 -21.07 -47.59
CA THR A 541 -28.19 -21.28 -46.22
C THR A 541 -27.73 -22.63 -45.68
N CYS A 542 -27.19 -22.66 -44.47
CA CYS A 542 -26.81 -23.89 -43.80
C CYS A 542 -28.08 -24.66 -43.41
N LYS A 543 -28.19 -25.91 -43.84
CA LYS A 543 -29.37 -26.76 -43.58
C LYS A 543 -29.55 -27.11 -42.10
N THR A 544 -28.49 -27.01 -41.31
CA THR A 544 -28.48 -27.43 -39.90
C THR A 544 -28.75 -26.27 -38.94
N CYS A 545 -28.07 -25.13 -39.10
CA CYS A 545 -28.16 -24.00 -38.16
C CYS A 545 -28.82 -22.74 -38.74
N GLY A 546 -29.14 -22.73 -40.04
CA GLY A 546 -29.77 -21.57 -40.69
C GLY A 546 -28.83 -20.39 -40.97
N ALA A 547 -27.53 -20.50 -40.66
CA ALA A 547 -26.53 -19.50 -41.04
C ALA A 547 -26.57 -19.22 -42.55
N THR A 548 -26.23 -18.01 -42.96
CA THR A 548 -26.21 -17.63 -44.38
C THR A 548 -24.86 -17.08 -44.79
N ARG A 549 -24.40 -17.43 -45.99
CA ARG A 549 -23.26 -16.79 -46.65
C ARG A 549 -23.62 -16.32 -48.05
N THR A 550 -22.92 -15.32 -48.56
CA THR A 550 -23.19 -14.74 -49.88
C THR A 550 -21.97 -14.79 -50.77
N GLU A 551 -22.19 -15.13 -52.04
CA GLU A 551 -21.19 -15.01 -53.10
C GLU A 551 -21.67 -13.97 -54.12
N SER A 552 -20.74 -13.17 -54.63
CA SER A 552 -21.03 -12.18 -55.67
C SER A 552 -21.13 -12.85 -57.04
N ILE A 553 -22.13 -12.45 -57.83
CA ILE A 553 -22.29 -12.85 -59.23
C ILE A 553 -21.79 -11.70 -60.10
N PRO A 554 -20.82 -11.93 -61.01
CA PRO A 554 -20.27 -10.89 -61.86
C PRO A 554 -21.33 -10.11 -62.65
N LYS A 555 -21.05 -8.82 -62.89
CA LYS A 555 -21.91 -7.93 -63.69
C LYS A 555 -22.12 -8.47 -65.10
N LEU A 556 -23.27 -8.15 -65.68
CA LEU A 556 -23.56 -8.50 -67.07
C LEU A 556 -22.67 -7.67 -68.00
N THR A 557 -21.83 -8.31 -68.81
CA THR A 557 -21.06 -7.64 -69.86
C THR A 557 -22.01 -7.20 -70.98
N SER A 558 -21.74 -6.05 -71.59
CA SER A 558 -22.64 -5.35 -72.55
C SER A 558 -22.97 -6.09 -73.85
N GLY A 559 -22.76 -7.40 -73.94
CA GLY A 559 -23.02 -8.23 -75.11
C GLY A 559 -24.09 -9.32 -74.97
N THR A 560 -24.67 -9.56 -73.80
CA THR A 560 -25.59 -10.72 -73.62
C THR A 560 -27.05 -10.28 -73.54
N THR A 561 -27.83 -10.66 -74.56
CA THR A 561 -29.29 -10.56 -74.63
C THR A 561 -29.96 -11.42 -73.54
N PRO A 562 -31.10 -11.02 -72.92
CA PRO A 562 -31.74 -11.81 -71.87
C PRO A 562 -32.24 -13.15 -72.39
N SER A 563 -31.70 -14.26 -71.89
CA SER A 563 -32.26 -15.59 -72.13
C SER A 563 -33.53 -15.77 -71.30
N THR A 564 -34.64 -16.03 -71.99
CA THR A 564 -35.90 -16.49 -71.39
C THR A 564 -35.72 -17.96 -70.92
N PRO A 565 -36.39 -18.41 -69.85
CA PRO A 565 -36.10 -19.69 -69.21
C PRO A 565 -36.46 -20.88 -70.10
N GLY A 566 -35.49 -21.78 -70.31
CA GLY A 566 -35.68 -23.11 -70.86
C GLY A 566 -35.04 -23.31 -72.23
N ASP A 567 -33.78 -23.73 -72.26
CA ASP A 567 -33.32 -24.70 -73.25
C ASP A 567 -32.01 -25.38 -72.83
N SER A 568 -31.99 -26.71 -72.99
CA SER A 568 -30.90 -27.63 -72.65
C SER A 568 -30.08 -27.96 -73.90
N ALA A 569 -28.77 -27.63 -73.93
CA ALA A 569 -27.70 -28.39 -74.61
C ALA A 569 -26.31 -27.70 -74.50
N ASN A 570 -25.32 -28.48 -74.05
CA ASN A 570 -23.87 -28.27 -73.85
C ASN A 570 -23.05 -28.17 -75.18
N PRO A 571 -21.70 -28.00 -75.28
CA PRO A 571 -20.61 -27.44 -74.43
C PRO A 571 -19.75 -26.33 -75.12
N ASN A 572 -18.99 -25.51 -74.39
CA ASN A 572 -17.50 -25.49 -74.41
C ASN A 572 -16.89 -24.32 -73.61
N THR A 573 -15.98 -24.72 -72.71
CA THR A 573 -14.79 -24.06 -72.13
C THR A 573 -14.51 -22.57 -72.41
N ASP A 574 -14.52 -21.77 -71.35
CA ASP A 574 -13.44 -20.82 -71.07
C ASP A 574 -13.27 -20.63 -69.55
N THR A 575 -12.29 -21.32 -68.98
CA THR A 575 -11.93 -21.27 -67.57
C THR A 575 -11.02 -20.09 -67.30
N THR A 576 -11.56 -19.01 -66.74
CA THR A 576 -10.80 -18.07 -65.92
C THR A 576 -11.55 -17.78 -64.62
N SER A 577 -11.39 -18.67 -63.64
CA SER A 577 -11.72 -18.38 -62.23
C SER A 577 -10.73 -17.36 -61.66
N PRO A 578 -11.15 -16.41 -60.80
CA PRO A 578 -10.21 -15.64 -60.01
C PRO A 578 -9.59 -16.50 -58.91
N LYS A 579 -8.27 -16.39 -58.78
CA LYS A 579 -7.46 -17.01 -57.72
C LYS A 579 -7.59 -16.22 -56.42
N THR A 580 -7.93 -16.90 -55.34
CA THR A 580 -7.32 -16.65 -54.01
C THR A 580 -7.00 -18.01 -53.40
N GLY A 581 -5.81 -18.50 -53.72
CA GLY A 581 -5.21 -19.69 -53.16
C GLY A 581 -3.72 -19.44 -53.09
N ASP A 582 -3.26 -18.92 -51.96
CA ASP A 582 -1.83 -18.83 -51.65
C ASP A 582 -1.31 -20.24 -51.42
N SER A 583 -0.80 -20.86 -52.49
CA SER A 583 0.01 -22.07 -52.44
C SER A 583 1.40 -21.78 -52.99
N ALA A 584 2.03 -20.72 -52.50
CA ALA A 584 3.46 -20.51 -52.65
C ALA A 584 4.12 -20.74 -51.30
N ASN A 585 5.10 -21.64 -51.27
CA ASN A 585 6.13 -21.79 -50.23
C ASN A 585 5.97 -22.85 -49.12
N ILE A 586 5.20 -23.93 -49.31
CA ILE A 586 5.39 -25.13 -48.46
C ILE A 586 6.83 -25.69 -48.58
N ALA A 587 7.44 -25.59 -49.77
CA ALA A 587 8.83 -25.99 -49.99
C ALA A 587 9.83 -25.13 -49.20
N LEU A 588 9.53 -23.83 -49.01
CA LEU A 588 10.38 -22.93 -48.22
C LEU A 588 10.35 -23.32 -46.74
N TRP A 589 9.18 -23.65 -46.20
CA TRP A 589 9.02 -24.08 -44.81
C TRP A 589 9.67 -25.45 -44.53
N ILE A 590 9.61 -26.39 -45.48
CA ILE A 590 10.31 -27.68 -45.37
C ILE A 590 11.84 -27.48 -45.36
N ILE A 591 12.37 -26.56 -46.17
CA ILE A 591 13.81 -26.23 -46.16
C ILE A 591 14.22 -25.57 -44.84
N VAL A 592 13.41 -24.66 -44.29
CA VAL A 592 13.67 -24.03 -42.99
C VAL A 592 13.66 -25.03 -41.84
N MET A 593 12.76 -26.02 -41.84
CA MET A 593 12.77 -27.12 -40.85
C MET A 593 14.02 -28.01 -40.97
N LEU A 594 14.46 -28.33 -42.18
CA LEU A 594 15.66 -29.16 -42.37
C LEU A 594 16.95 -28.47 -41.93
N VAL A 595 17.06 -27.15 -42.11
CA VAL A 595 18.22 -26.36 -41.66
C VAL A 595 18.27 -26.23 -40.13
N SER A 596 17.12 -26.16 -39.46
CA SER A 596 17.05 -26.08 -37.99
C SER A 596 17.37 -27.42 -37.31
N ALA A 597 16.99 -28.55 -37.90
CA ALA A 597 17.39 -29.88 -37.41
C ALA A 597 18.91 -30.14 -37.54
N ALA A 598 19.55 -29.62 -38.58
CA ALA A 598 21.01 -29.72 -38.76
C ALA A 598 21.79 -28.86 -37.75
N GLY A 599 21.26 -27.67 -37.39
CA GLY A 599 21.87 -26.78 -36.40
C GLY A 599 21.94 -27.39 -35.00
N LEU A 600 20.87 -28.04 -34.54
CA LEU A 600 20.82 -28.74 -33.24
C LEU A 600 21.79 -29.92 -33.18
N SER A 601 21.95 -30.66 -34.28
CA SER A 601 22.90 -31.78 -34.37
C SER A 601 24.36 -31.32 -34.29
N CYS A 602 24.71 -30.17 -34.87
CA CYS A 602 26.05 -29.59 -34.77
C CYS A 602 26.42 -29.17 -33.34
N THR A 603 25.48 -28.60 -32.58
CA THR A 603 25.73 -28.22 -31.18
C THR A 603 25.93 -29.43 -30.26
N TYR A 604 25.23 -30.55 -30.53
CA TYR A 604 25.37 -31.78 -29.76
C TYR A 604 26.76 -32.45 -29.98
N PHE A 605 27.26 -32.46 -31.22
CA PHE A 605 28.58 -33.04 -31.52
C PHE A 605 29.77 -32.16 -31.09
N VAL A 606 29.64 -30.83 -31.13
CA VAL A 606 30.68 -29.91 -30.63
C VAL A 606 30.79 -29.98 -29.10
N ARG A 607 29.68 -30.19 -28.38
CA ARG A 607 29.70 -30.33 -26.91
C ARG A 607 30.31 -31.65 -26.42
N ARG A 608 30.32 -32.71 -27.25
CA ARG A 608 30.93 -34.01 -26.91
C ARG A 608 32.45 -34.07 -27.12
N LYS A 609 33.04 -33.14 -27.89
CA LYS A 609 34.49 -33.10 -28.16
C LYS A 609 35.31 -32.32 -27.12
N ASN A 610 34.66 -31.59 -26.21
CA ASN A 610 35.31 -30.81 -25.14
C ASN A 610 35.20 -31.44 -23.74
N LYS A 611 34.92 -32.75 -23.65
CA LYS A 611 35.14 -33.55 -22.44
C LYS A 611 36.05 -34.74 -22.76
N ILE A 612 37.34 -34.45 -22.89
CA ILE A 612 38.45 -35.32 -22.49
C ILE A 612 39.32 -34.46 -21.56
#